data_AF-A0AAD9G7E1-F1
#
_entry.id   AF-A0AAD9G7E1-F1
#
_cell.length_a   1.000
_cell.length_b   1.000
_cell.length_c   1.000
_cell.angle_alpha   90.00
_cell.angle_beta   90.00
_cell.angle_gamma   90.00
#
_symmetry.space_group_name_H-M   'P 1'
#
loop_
_entity.id
_entity.type
_entity.pdbx_description
1 polymer ?
#
loop_
_entity_poly.entity_id
_entity_poly.type
_entity_poly.pdbx_seq_one_letter_code
_entity_poly.pdbx_strand_id
1 'polypeptide(L)'
;MTEGSGQPAEKDDVLSSFFSEIESIDKARGDGDIMSFSAKELCIRLTSQSFASPFQVLQLKHDATEEEIKKRYRRLSLLIHPDKFKHEKAQDAFNVLLNAFNDIQQAESKEKYKKVYDEAKKVVFKRYKARPDATTLDLIAAGVLDSDLQKIEHEIQKECDDMLQKQQERREYAEKCMRANMEYEKQMAAEQVELEKQQVQHQVEWDKTRDMRVTSWRDFQGKVSTKDFKLRTFKTVEPKREQRTDVDLGRHGTIAESQTSRKEKRKKIIHQETYKENWR
;
A
#
# COMPACT_ATOMS: atom_id res chain seq x y z
N MET A 1 -39.87 17.23 -29.47
CA MET A 1 -38.67 16.52 -29.96
C MET A 1 -38.39 15.40 -28.98
N THR A 2 -38.79 14.18 -29.34
CA THR A 2 -38.61 12.97 -28.52
C THR A 2 -37.71 12.02 -29.32
N GLU A 3 -36.41 12.06 -29.05
CA GLU A 3 -35.46 11.01 -29.40
C GLU A 3 -35.41 10.10 -28.15
N GLY A 4 -35.62 8.79 -28.16
CA GLY A 4 -35.27 7.79 -29.16
C GLY A 4 -34.38 6.73 -28.48
N SER A 5 -34.84 6.15 -27.35
CA SER A 5 -34.09 5.15 -26.58
C SER A 5 -34.36 3.73 -27.11
N GLY A 6 -33.76 3.39 -28.25
CA GLY A 6 -33.83 2.04 -28.84
C GLY A 6 -32.47 1.38 -28.85
N GLN A 7 -32.04 0.82 -27.71
CA GLN A 7 -30.82 -0.02 -27.64
C GLN A 7 -30.69 -1.03 -26.45
N PRO A 8 -31.76 -1.53 -25.79
CA PRO A 8 -31.63 -2.66 -24.86
C PRO A 8 -31.74 -4.05 -25.54
N ALA A 9 -32.60 -4.22 -26.54
CA ALA A 9 -32.99 -5.54 -27.04
C ALA A 9 -31.87 -6.37 -27.72
N GLU A 10 -31.01 -5.76 -28.55
CA GLU A 10 -29.93 -6.51 -29.23
C GLU A 10 -28.89 -7.08 -28.25
N LYS A 11 -28.63 -6.38 -27.14
CA LYS A 11 -27.65 -6.83 -26.14
C LYS A 11 -28.20 -8.00 -25.34
N ASP A 12 -29.51 -8.00 -25.07
CA ASP A 12 -30.21 -9.06 -24.36
C ASP A 12 -30.31 -10.34 -25.21
N ASP A 13 -30.47 -10.21 -26.53
CA ASP A 13 -30.49 -11.34 -27.47
C ASP A 13 -29.11 -12.00 -27.63
N VAL A 14 -28.03 -11.20 -27.69
CA VAL A 14 -26.65 -11.73 -27.73
C VAL A 14 -26.31 -12.43 -26.41
N LEU A 15 -26.69 -11.86 -25.27
CA LEU A 15 -26.46 -12.48 -23.96
C LEU A 15 -27.30 -13.76 -23.80
N SER A 16 -28.57 -13.78 -24.23
CA SER A 16 -29.43 -14.98 -24.13
C SER A 16 -28.97 -16.12 -25.05
N SER A 17 -28.49 -15.80 -26.26
CA SER A 17 -27.83 -16.76 -27.15
C SER A 17 -26.57 -17.34 -26.49
N PHE A 18 -25.74 -16.49 -25.89
CA PHE A 18 -24.55 -16.89 -25.15
C PHE A 18 -24.87 -17.78 -23.93
N PHE A 19 -25.93 -17.45 -23.15
CA PHE A 19 -26.38 -18.27 -22.03
C PHE A 19 -26.86 -19.66 -22.49
N SER A 20 -27.56 -19.73 -23.63
CA SER A 20 -28.08 -20.98 -24.20
C SER A 20 -26.96 -21.88 -24.75
N GLU A 21 -25.94 -21.28 -25.35
CA GLU A 21 -24.75 -22.01 -25.82
C GLU A 21 -23.95 -22.61 -24.65
N ILE A 22 -23.79 -21.87 -23.54
CA ILE A 22 -23.09 -22.38 -22.36
C ILE A 22 -23.86 -23.49 -21.65
N GLU A 23 -25.19 -23.38 -21.54
CA GLU A 23 -26.02 -24.43 -20.94
C GLU A 23 -25.96 -25.73 -21.76
N SER A 24 -25.86 -25.61 -23.08
CA SER A 24 -25.64 -26.74 -24.00
C SER A 24 -24.25 -27.38 -23.82
N ILE A 25 -23.21 -26.57 -23.58
CA ILE A 25 -21.84 -27.05 -23.27
C ILE A 25 -21.80 -27.80 -21.93
N ASP A 26 -22.58 -27.37 -20.93
CA ASP A 26 -22.64 -28.01 -19.62
C ASP A 26 -23.35 -29.36 -19.68
N LYS A 27 -24.44 -29.46 -20.45
CA LYS A 27 -25.18 -30.72 -20.69
C LYS A 27 -24.38 -31.75 -21.49
N ALA A 28 -23.49 -31.30 -22.38
CA ALA A 28 -22.67 -32.17 -23.22
C ALA A 28 -21.42 -32.74 -22.51
N ARG A 29 -21.03 -32.20 -21.34
CA ARG A 29 -19.84 -32.62 -20.59
C ARG A 29 -20.23 -33.04 -19.18
N GLY A 30 -21.00 -34.12 -19.07
CA GLY A 30 -21.07 -34.87 -17.82
C GLY A 30 -19.78 -35.63 -17.60
N ASP A 31 -18.75 -35.00 -17.02
CA ASP A 31 -17.55 -35.71 -16.53
C ASP A 31 -16.77 -34.85 -15.50
N GLY A 32 -16.81 -35.32 -14.25
CA GLY A 32 -15.56 -35.71 -13.57
C GLY A 32 -14.91 -34.76 -12.56
N ASP A 33 -14.71 -33.48 -12.83
CA ASP A 33 -13.67 -32.74 -12.07
C ASP A 33 -14.02 -31.29 -11.69
N ILE A 34 -15.28 -31.04 -11.37
CA ILE A 34 -15.70 -29.71 -10.93
C ILE A 34 -16.27 -29.86 -9.53
N MET A 35 -15.50 -29.43 -8.54
CA MET A 35 -16.03 -29.04 -7.23
C MET A 35 -17.27 -28.16 -7.48
N SER A 36 -18.45 -28.76 -7.30
CA SER A 36 -19.74 -28.16 -7.64
C SER A 36 -20.14 -27.22 -6.52
N PHE A 37 -19.45 -26.09 -6.42
CA PHE A 37 -19.84 -25.07 -5.46
C PHE A 37 -21.20 -24.52 -5.84
N SER A 38 -22.09 -24.42 -4.85
CA SER A 38 -23.33 -23.68 -4.99
C SER A 38 -23.02 -22.22 -5.30
N ALA A 39 -23.91 -21.52 -6.04
CA ALA A 39 -23.76 -20.10 -6.34
C ALA A 39 -23.50 -19.26 -5.07
N LYS A 40 -24.17 -19.62 -3.96
CA LYS A 40 -23.96 -19.02 -2.64
C LYS A 40 -22.53 -19.22 -2.13
N GLU A 41 -22.00 -20.44 -2.21
CA GLU A 41 -20.65 -20.77 -1.73
C GLU A 41 -19.58 -20.05 -2.55
N LEU A 42 -19.76 -19.96 -3.88
CA LEU A 42 -18.85 -19.20 -4.74
C LEU A 42 -18.82 -17.72 -4.37
N CYS A 43 -19.98 -17.10 -4.18
CA CYS A 43 -20.05 -15.70 -3.77
C CYS A 43 -19.41 -15.48 -2.40
N ILE A 44 -19.69 -16.34 -1.42
CA ILE A 44 -19.08 -16.25 -0.08
C ILE A 44 -17.57 -16.42 -0.18
N ARG A 45 -17.07 -17.40 -0.95
CA ARG A 45 -15.64 -17.63 -1.15
C ARG A 45 -14.96 -16.41 -1.77
N LEU A 46 -15.52 -15.89 -2.86
CA LEU A 46 -14.96 -14.76 -3.60
C LEU A 46 -14.94 -13.44 -2.82
N THR A 47 -15.85 -13.27 -1.85
CA THR A 47 -15.96 -12.04 -1.06
C THR A 47 -15.33 -12.14 0.33
N SER A 48 -15.20 -13.34 0.88
CA SER A 48 -14.65 -13.54 2.24
C SER A 48 -13.14 -13.76 2.26
N GLN A 49 -12.54 -14.19 1.15
CA GLN A 49 -11.12 -14.51 1.08
C GLN A 49 -10.39 -13.54 0.15
N SER A 50 -9.17 -13.15 0.54
CA SER A 50 -8.24 -12.46 -0.35
C SER A 50 -7.43 -13.50 -1.12
N PHE A 51 -7.42 -13.40 -2.44
CA PHE A 51 -6.67 -14.32 -3.29
C PHE A 51 -5.35 -13.68 -3.70
N ALA A 52 -4.26 -14.41 -3.50
CA ALA A 52 -2.93 -13.95 -3.89
C ALA A 52 -2.69 -14.09 -5.40
N SER A 53 -3.39 -15.03 -6.04
CA SER A 53 -3.27 -15.32 -7.46
C SER A 53 -4.63 -15.31 -8.17
N PRO A 54 -4.72 -14.72 -9.37
CA PRO A 54 -5.95 -14.79 -10.16
C PRO A 54 -6.26 -16.23 -10.66
N PHE A 55 -5.27 -17.12 -10.74
CA PHE A 55 -5.52 -18.55 -11.05
C PHE A 55 -6.32 -19.25 -9.95
N GLN A 56 -6.11 -18.85 -8.69
CA GLN A 56 -6.86 -19.34 -7.53
C GLN A 56 -8.32 -18.85 -7.55
N VAL A 57 -8.56 -17.64 -8.06
CA VAL A 57 -9.92 -17.10 -8.24
C VAL A 57 -10.70 -17.95 -9.23
N LEU A 58 -10.10 -18.31 -10.38
CA LEU A 58 -10.71 -19.15 -11.40
C LEU A 58 -10.68 -20.66 -11.08
N GLN A 59 -9.96 -21.07 -10.04
CA GLN A 59 -9.73 -22.48 -9.68
C GLN A 59 -9.08 -23.26 -10.83
N LEU A 60 -8.04 -22.67 -11.42
CA LEU A 60 -7.27 -23.27 -12.50
C LEU A 60 -5.84 -23.55 -12.06
N LYS A 61 -5.21 -24.54 -12.70
CA LYS A 61 -3.79 -24.80 -12.54
C LYS A 61 -2.97 -23.69 -13.22
N HIS A 62 -1.72 -23.55 -12.79
CA HIS A 62 -0.74 -22.65 -13.41
C HIS A 62 -0.52 -22.90 -14.91
N ASP A 63 -0.74 -24.13 -15.37
CA ASP A 63 -0.55 -24.58 -16.76
C ASP A 63 -1.79 -24.43 -17.65
N ALA A 64 -2.88 -23.85 -17.14
CA ALA A 64 -4.15 -23.82 -17.84
C ALA A 64 -4.07 -23.07 -19.18
N THR A 65 -4.71 -23.64 -20.20
CA THR A 65 -4.76 -23.03 -21.54
C THR A 65 -5.71 -21.84 -21.58
N GLU A 66 -5.55 -20.95 -22.55
CA GLU A 66 -6.43 -19.77 -22.69
C GLU A 66 -7.90 -20.15 -22.93
N GLU A 67 -8.14 -21.28 -23.59
CA GLU A 67 -9.48 -21.81 -23.83
C GLU A 67 -10.13 -22.28 -22.52
N GLU A 68 -9.38 -22.95 -21.65
CA GLU A 68 -9.82 -23.37 -20.32
C GLU A 68 -10.12 -22.17 -19.43
N ILE A 69 -9.26 -21.14 -19.46
CA ILE A 69 -9.47 -19.88 -18.74
C ILE A 69 -10.79 -19.24 -19.15
N LYS A 70 -11.02 -19.07 -20.46
CA LYS A 70 -12.28 -18.49 -20.98
C LYS A 70 -13.48 -19.36 -20.63
N LYS A 71 -13.38 -20.68 -20.76
CA LYS A 71 -14.47 -21.60 -20.42
C LYS A 71 -14.82 -21.52 -18.93
N ARG A 72 -13.82 -21.48 -18.05
CA ARG A 72 -14.02 -21.43 -16.60
C ARG A 72 -14.58 -20.09 -16.15
N TYR A 73 -14.06 -18.98 -16.70
CA TYR A 73 -14.60 -17.64 -16.49
C TYR A 73 -16.08 -17.59 -16.87
N ARG A 74 -16.44 -18.04 -18.07
CA ARG A 74 -17.83 -18.06 -18.53
C ARG A 74 -18.73 -18.81 -17.55
N ARG A 75 -18.37 -20.03 -17.16
CA ARG A 75 -19.14 -20.85 -16.20
C ARG A 75 -19.31 -20.16 -14.85
N LEU A 76 -18.24 -19.60 -14.29
CA LEU A 76 -18.30 -18.92 -12.98
C LEU A 76 -19.14 -17.65 -13.06
N SER A 77 -18.97 -16.85 -14.11
CA SER A 77 -19.74 -15.64 -14.37
C SER A 77 -21.24 -15.92 -14.44
N LEU A 78 -21.65 -17.06 -15.02
CA LEU A 78 -23.06 -17.46 -15.02
C LEU A 78 -23.63 -17.70 -13.64
N LEU A 79 -22.85 -18.34 -12.77
CA LEU A 79 -23.29 -18.74 -11.43
C LEU A 79 -23.43 -17.53 -10.50
N ILE A 80 -22.56 -16.54 -10.64
CA ILE A 80 -22.51 -15.36 -9.75
C ILE A 80 -23.07 -14.09 -10.39
N HIS A 81 -23.70 -14.20 -11.57
CA HIS A 81 -24.25 -13.04 -12.26
C HIS A 81 -25.33 -12.37 -11.38
N PRO A 82 -25.27 -11.04 -11.17
CA PRO A 82 -26.19 -10.31 -10.27
C PRO A 82 -27.66 -10.44 -10.67
N ASP A 83 -27.94 -10.66 -11.95
CA ASP A 83 -29.31 -10.86 -12.46
C ASP A 83 -29.89 -12.23 -12.09
N LYS A 84 -29.10 -13.30 -12.22
CA LYS A 84 -29.53 -14.67 -11.92
C LYS A 84 -29.47 -14.99 -10.43
N PHE A 85 -28.49 -14.44 -9.72
CA PHE A 85 -28.30 -14.63 -8.28
C PHE A 85 -28.36 -13.29 -7.55
N LYS A 86 -29.56 -12.96 -7.06
CA LYS A 86 -29.82 -11.73 -6.30
C LYS A 86 -29.29 -11.87 -4.87
N HIS A 87 -28.05 -11.45 -4.67
CA HIS A 87 -27.39 -11.39 -3.37
C HIS A 87 -26.58 -10.09 -3.28
N GLU A 88 -26.51 -9.45 -2.11
CA GLU A 88 -25.84 -8.15 -1.94
C GLU A 88 -24.39 -8.18 -2.41
N LYS A 89 -23.69 -9.28 -2.12
CA LYS A 89 -22.28 -9.50 -2.50
C LYS A 89 -22.08 -10.09 -3.91
N ALA A 90 -23.13 -10.32 -4.70
CA ALA A 90 -22.99 -10.93 -6.03
C ALA A 90 -22.22 -10.02 -6.99
N GLN A 91 -22.50 -8.72 -6.93
CA GLN A 91 -21.79 -7.72 -7.74
C GLN A 91 -20.29 -7.68 -7.41
N ASP A 92 -19.93 -7.66 -6.12
CA ASP A 92 -18.54 -7.65 -5.67
C ASP A 92 -17.81 -8.94 -6.09
N ALA A 93 -18.45 -10.10 -5.91
CA ALA A 93 -17.89 -11.38 -6.35
C ALA A 93 -17.65 -11.41 -7.87
N PHE A 94 -18.58 -10.85 -8.67
CA PHE A 94 -18.44 -10.75 -10.11
C PHE A 94 -17.28 -9.81 -10.50
N ASN A 95 -17.12 -8.68 -9.81
CA ASN A 95 -16.00 -7.76 -10.03
C ASN A 95 -14.65 -8.43 -9.74
N VAL A 96 -14.54 -9.17 -8.64
CA VAL A 96 -13.32 -9.95 -8.33
C VAL A 96 -13.00 -10.97 -9.42
N LEU A 97 -14.03 -11.68 -9.92
CA LEU A 97 -13.88 -12.64 -11.00
C LEU A 97 -13.42 -11.98 -12.31
N LEU A 98 -14.00 -10.83 -12.66
CA LEU A 98 -13.66 -10.06 -13.86
C LEU A 98 -12.23 -9.52 -13.80
N ASN A 99 -11.83 -8.97 -12.66
CA ASN A 99 -10.47 -8.48 -12.44
C ASN A 99 -9.45 -9.61 -12.59
N ALA A 100 -9.72 -10.77 -11.99
CA ALA A 100 -8.86 -11.94 -12.14
C ALA A 100 -8.73 -12.42 -13.59
N PHE A 101 -9.82 -12.41 -14.36
CA PHE A 101 -9.79 -12.76 -15.78
C PHE A 101 -8.94 -11.78 -16.60
N ASN A 102 -9.13 -10.48 -16.38
CA ASN A 102 -8.35 -9.43 -17.06
C ASN A 102 -6.86 -9.53 -16.70
N ASP A 103 -6.54 -9.76 -15.42
CA ASP A 103 -5.17 -9.90 -14.95
C ASP A 103 -4.49 -11.12 -15.55
N ILE A 104 -5.18 -12.26 -15.64
CA ILE A 104 -4.64 -13.45 -16.32
C ILE A 104 -4.44 -13.18 -17.80
N GLN A 105 -5.30 -12.41 -18.46
CA GLN A 105 -5.15 -12.14 -19.88
C GLN A 105 -3.86 -11.35 -20.20
N GLN A 106 -3.34 -10.57 -19.25
CA GLN A 106 -2.07 -9.86 -19.40
C GLN A 106 -0.86 -10.82 -19.38
N ALA A 107 -0.10 -10.84 -20.47
CA ALA A 107 1.08 -11.69 -20.62
C ALA A 107 2.12 -11.47 -19.51
N GLU A 108 2.32 -10.22 -19.09
CA GLU A 108 3.24 -9.88 -18.00
C GLU A 108 2.83 -10.51 -16.66
N SER A 109 1.53 -10.54 -16.36
CA SER A 109 1.01 -11.10 -15.12
C SER A 109 1.21 -12.61 -15.09
N LYS A 110 0.91 -13.29 -16.22
CA LYS A 110 1.20 -14.73 -16.39
C LYS A 110 2.68 -15.04 -16.19
N GLU A 111 3.57 -14.25 -16.78
CA GLU A 111 5.02 -14.48 -16.66
C GLU A 111 5.52 -14.24 -15.23
N LYS A 112 5.04 -13.18 -14.56
CA LYS A 112 5.34 -12.91 -13.15
C LYS A 112 4.89 -14.08 -12.27
N TYR A 113 3.66 -14.56 -12.45
CA TYR A 113 3.14 -15.69 -11.70
C TYR A 113 3.95 -16.97 -11.95
N LYS A 114 4.30 -17.26 -13.21
CA LYS A 114 5.14 -18.42 -13.57
C LYS A 114 6.50 -18.39 -12.86
N LYS A 115 7.17 -17.23 -12.84
CA LYS A 115 8.46 -17.07 -12.13
C LYS A 115 8.34 -17.36 -10.63
N VAL A 116 7.29 -16.84 -9.99
CA VAL A 116 7.03 -17.07 -8.56
C VAL A 116 6.69 -18.54 -8.31
N TYR A 117 5.91 -19.16 -9.20
CA TYR A 117 5.57 -20.57 -9.11
C TYR A 117 6.81 -21.47 -9.25
N ASP A 118 7.69 -21.18 -10.21
CA ASP A 118 8.95 -21.91 -10.39
C ASP A 118 9.87 -21.80 -9.17
N GLU A 119 9.89 -20.63 -8.51
CA GLU A 119 10.59 -20.44 -7.24
C GLU A 119 9.94 -21.26 -6.11
N ALA A 120 8.60 -21.27 -6.03
CA ALA A 120 7.84 -22.02 -5.04
C ALA A 120 8.14 -23.51 -5.15
N LYS A 121 8.10 -24.01 -6.38
CA LYS A 121 8.43 -25.40 -6.72
C LYS A 121 9.82 -25.75 -6.23
N LYS A 122 10.84 -24.93 -6.51
CA LYS A 122 12.22 -25.17 -6.03
C LYS A 122 12.31 -25.23 -4.50
N VAL A 123 11.60 -24.35 -3.79
CA VAL A 123 11.58 -24.32 -2.32
C VAL A 123 10.96 -25.59 -1.76
N VAL A 124 9.80 -26.01 -2.28
CA VAL A 124 9.12 -27.24 -1.83
C VAL A 124 9.96 -28.47 -2.14
N PHE A 125 10.45 -28.61 -3.37
CA PHE A 125 11.30 -29.75 -3.76
C PHE A 125 12.57 -29.85 -2.91
N LYS A 126 13.17 -28.71 -2.52
CA LYS A 126 14.30 -28.68 -1.58
C LYS A 126 13.92 -29.21 -0.19
N ARG A 127 12.71 -28.93 0.32
CA ARG A 127 12.22 -29.49 1.60
C ARG A 127 12.06 -31.00 1.54
N TYR A 128 11.53 -31.52 0.42
CA TYR A 128 11.39 -32.95 0.17
C TYR A 128 12.72 -33.68 -0.15
N LYS A 129 13.86 -32.97 -0.13
CA LYS A 129 15.20 -33.49 -0.49
C LYS A 129 15.23 -34.15 -1.88
N ALA A 130 14.33 -33.74 -2.77
CA ALA A 130 14.32 -34.15 -4.16
C ALA A 130 15.35 -33.34 -4.97
N ARG A 131 15.82 -33.90 -6.10
CA ARG A 131 16.60 -33.09 -7.04
C ARG A 131 15.71 -31.95 -7.57
N PRO A 132 16.23 -30.72 -7.70
CA PRO A 132 15.43 -29.56 -8.14
C PRO A 132 14.87 -29.72 -9.56
N ASP A 133 15.51 -30.57 -10.37
CA ASP A 133 15.09 -30.90 -11.74
C ASP A 133 14.31 -32.22 -11.81
N ALA A 134 13.97 -32.83 -10.67
CA ALA A 134 13.17 -34.05 -10.66
C ALA A 134 11.78 -33.74 -11.24
N THR A 135 11.49 -34.36 -12.36
CA THR A 135 10.19 -34.26 -13.01
C THR A 135 9.14 -34.94 -12.13
N THR A 136 7.86 -34.55 -12.26
CA THR A 136 6.74 -35.28 -11.65
C THR A 136 6.78 -36.78 -11.98
N LEU A 137 7.27 -37.13 -13.17
CA LEU A 137 7.55 -38.50 -13.60
C LEU A 137 8.64 -39.22 -12.78
N ASP A 138 9.67 -38.52 -12.32
CA ASP A 138 10.74 -39.12 -11.49
C ASP A 138 10.24 -39.41 -10.06
N LEU A 139 9.32 -38.58 -9.55
CA LEU A 139 8.65 -38.82 -8.28
C LEU A 139 7.71 -40.02 -8.36
N ILE A 140 6.94 -40.14 -9.45
CA ILE A 140 6.09 -41.31 -9.72
C ILE A 140 6.95 -42.58 -9.88
N ALA A 141 8.06 -42.50 -10.62
CA ALA A 141 8.99 -43.62 -10.81
C ALA A 141 9.68 -44.06 -9.51
N ALA A 142 9.82 -43.15 -8.53
CA ALA A 142 10.30 -43.46 -7.19
C ALA A 142 9.24 -44.11 -6.27
N GLY A 143 8.03 -44.36 -6.78
CA GLY A 143 6.94 -45.03 -6.04
C GLY A 143 6.07 -44.09 -5.20
N VAL A 144 6.10 -42.78 -5.46
CA VAL A 144 5.18 -41.82 -4.82
C VAL A 144 3.77 -42.04 -5.38
N LEU A 145 2.80 -42.32 -4.50
CA LEU A 145 1.39 -42.52 -4.86
C LEU A 145 0.77 -41.21 -5.38
N ASP A 146 -0.25 -41.31 -6.25
CA ASP A 146 -1.01 -40.16 -6.79
C ASP A 146 -1.54 -39.21 -5.70
N SER A 147 -1.95 -39.75 -4.55
CA SER A 147 -2.39 -38.98 -3.38
C SER A 147 -1.29 -38.08 -2.82
N ASP A 148 -0.03 -38.47 -2.91
CA ASP A 148 1.10 -37.70 -2.40
C ASP A 148 1.57 -36.65 -3.41
N LEU A 149 1.37 -36.88 -4.71
CA LEU A 149 1.58 -35.87 -5.76
C LEU A 149 0.59 -34.70 -5.63
N GLN A 150 -0.69 -34.99 -5.37
CA GLN A 150 -1.68 -33.94 -5.10
C GLN A 150 -1.34 -33.10 -3.87
N LYS A 151 -0.80 -33.73 -2.81
CA LYS A 151 -0.34 -33.01 -1.61
C LYS A 151 0.84 -32.10 -1.93
N ILE A 152 1.82 -32.59 -2.70
CA ILE A 152 2.98 -31.80 -3.11
C ILE A 152 2.53 -30.63 -4.00
N GLU A 153 1.63 -30.84 -4.95
CA GLU A 153 1.08 -29.77 -5.80
C GLU A 153 0.34 -28.71 -4.96
N HIS A 154 -0.47 -29.14 -3.99
CA HIS A 154 -1.15 -28.23 -3.06
C HIS A 154 -0.16 -27.44 -2.19
N GLU A 155 0.92 -28.08 -1.73
CA GLU A 155 1.98 -27.40 -0.98
C GLU A 155 2.73 -26.36 -1.83
N ILE A 156 3.01 -26.67 -3.10
CA ILE A 156 3.61 -25.72 -4.05
C ILE A 156 2.69 -24.51 -4.26
N GLN A 157 1.38 -24.75 -4.44
CA GLN A 157 0.41 -23.66 -4.58
C GLN A 157 0.37 -22.78 -3.33
N LYS A 158 0.36 -23.39 -2.14
CA LYS A 158 0.37 -22.66 -0.87
C LYS A 158 1.64 -21.82 -0.69
N GLU A 159 2.81 -22.38 -0.99
CA GLU A 159 4.07 -21.61 -0.92
C GLU A 159 4.11 -20.49 -1.96
N CYS A 160 3.55 -20.70 -3.16
CA CYS A 160 3.42 -19.65 -4.16
C CYS A 160 2.54 -18.50 -3.64
N ASP A 161 1.39 -18.82 -3.04
CA ASP A 161 0.48 -17.82 -2.46
C ASP A 161 1.15 -17.05 -1.31
N ASP A 162 1.84 -17.75 -0.40
CA ASP A 162 2.58 -17.15 0.70
C ASP A 162 3.68 -16.19 0.20
N MET A 163 4.36 -16.54 -0.89
CA MET A 163 5.37 -15.67 -1.51
C MET A 163 4.75 -14.45 -2.16
N LEU A 164 3.62 -14.59 -2.87
CA LEU A 164 2.89 -13.48 -3.47
C LEU A 164 2.37 -12.53 -2.40
N GLN A 165 1.80 -13.04 -1.31
CA GLN A 165 1.36 -12.24 -0.16
C GLN A 165 2.52 -11.48 0.46
N LYS A 166 3.65 -12.13 0.75
CA LYS A 166 4.85 -11.45 1.29
C LYS A 166 5.38 -10.38 0.34
N GLN A 167 5.35 -10.62 -0.98
CA GLN A 167 5.74 -9.59 -1.96
C GLN A 167 4.80 -8.40 -1.94
N GLN A 168 3.49 -8.63 -1.84
CA GLN A 168 2.49 -7.57 -1.74
C GLN A 168 2.64 -6.77 -0.45
N GLU A 169 2.75 -7.43 0.70
CA GLU A 169 2.99 -6.78 2.00
C GLU A 169 4.24 -5.90 1.98
N ARG A 170 5.33 -6.39 1.36
CA ARG A 170 6.57 -5.60 1.20
C ARG A 170 6.35 -4.35 0.35
N ARG A 171 5.55 -4.43 -0.73
CA ARG A 171 5.21 -3.29 -1.58
C ARG A 171 4.34 -2.28 -0.82
N GLU A 172 3.28 -2.75 -0.16
CA GLU A 172 2.38 -1.90 0.62
C GLU A 172 3.13 -1.19 1.76
N TYR A 173 4.03 -1.90 2.44
CA TYR A 173 4.89 -1.32 3.46
C TYR A 173 5.82 -0.25 2.87
N ALA A 174 6.47 -0.52 1.73
CA ALA A 174 7.33 0.43 1.05
C ALA A 174 6.55 1.69 0.61
N GLU A 175 5.36 1.53 0.05
CA GLU A 175 4.48 2.64 -0.33
C GLU A 175 4.04 3.45 0.89
N LYS A 176 3.71 2.79 2.00
CA LYS A 176 3.36 3.46 3.25
C LYS A 176 4.52 4.30 3.78
N CYS A 177 5.74 3.76 3.77
CA CYS A 177 6.94 4.51 4.14
C CYS A 177 7.18 5.70 3.22
N MET A 178 7.07 5.51 1.90
CA MET A 178 7.22 6.57 0.91
C MET A 178 6.19 7.69 1.10
N ARG A 179 4.91 7.33 1.32
CA ARG A 179 3.83 8.29 1.55
C ARG A 179 4.07 9.10 2.83
N ALA A 180 4.49 8.44 3.91
CA ALA A 180 4.81 9.11 5.17
C ALA A 180 5.98 10.09 5.01
N ASN A 181 7.03 9.70 4.26
CA ASN A 181 8.17 10.58 3.98
C ASN A 181 7.77 11.79 3.13
N MET A 182 6.99 11.57 2.06
CA MET A 182 6.46 12.64 1.21
C MET A 182 5.60 13.63 2.00
N GLU A 183 4.74 13.12 2.89
CA GLU A 183 3.90 13.97 3.73
C GLU A 183 4.72 14.79 4.71
N TYR A 184 5.74 14.17 5.32
CA TYR A 184 6.69 14.86 6.19
C TYR A 184 7.43 15.98 5.45
N GLU A 185 7.97 15.70 4.25
CA GLU A 185 8.63 16.72 3.42
C GLU A 185 7.69 17.87 3.05
N LYS A 186 6.43 17.57 2.72
CA LYS A 186 5.42 18.59 2.42
C LYS A 186 5.09 19.45 3.64
N GLN A 187 5.00 18.87 4.83
CA GLN A 187 4.78 19.59 6.08
C GLN A 187 5.95 20.53 6.37
N MET A 188 7.19 20.04 6.26
CA MET A 188 8.39 20.86 6.44
C MET A 188 8.46 22.01 5.43
N ALA A 189 8.12 21.78 4.17
CA ALA A 189 8.06 22.82 3.15
C ALA A 189 6.99 23.88 3.45
N ALA A 190 5.80 23.45 3.91
CA ALA A 190 4.73 24.38 4.27
C ALA A 190 5.11 25.24 5.50
N GLU A 191 5.75 24.64 6.51
CA GLU A 191 6.24 25.35 7.68
C GLU A 191 7.30 26.38 7.29
N GLN A 192 8.22 26.04 6.39
CA GLN A 192 9.23 26.97 5.88
C GLN A 192 8.59 28.17 5.17
N VAL A 193 7.60 27.93 4.32
CA VAL A 193 6.86 29.00 3.62
C VAL A 193 6.12 29.91 4.60
N GLU A 194 5.48 29.35 5.65
CA GLU A 194 4.79 30.17 6.65
C GLU A 194 5.79 30.98 7.49
N LEU A 195 6.96 30.42 7.82
CA LEU A 195 8.02 31.15 8.50
C LEU A 195 8.54 32.32 7.65
N GLU A 196 8.80 32.08 6.36
CA GLU A 196 9.20 33.14 5.43
C GLU A 196 8.15 34.24 5.33
N LYS A 197 6.87 33.86 5.26
CA LYS A 197 5.74 34.79 5.26
C LYS A 197 5.67 35.61 6.54
N GLN A 198 5.88 35.00 7.71
CA GLN A 198 5.95 35.70 8.99
C GLN A 198 7.11 36.70 9.03
N GLN A 199 8.29 36.32 8.51
CA GLN A 199 9.44 37.23 8.43
C GLN A 199 9.16 38.42 7.52
N VAL A 200 8.55 38.17 6.34
CA VAL A 200 8.14 39.24 5.42
C VAL A 200 7.09 40.15 6.07
N GLN A 201 6.10 39.58 6.77
CA GLN A 201 5.09 40.37 7.49
C GLN A 201 5.73 41.24 8.57
N HIS A 202 6.59 40.68 9.40
CA HIS A 202 7.33 41.43 10.41
C HIS A 202 8.16 42.56 9.78
N GLN A 203 8.82 42.30 8.65
CA GLN A 203 9.58 43.31 7.91
C GLN A 203 8.66 44.45 7.42
N VAL A 204 7.51 44.12 6.84
CA VAL A 204 6.51 45.09 6.39
C VAL A 204 6.00 45.94 7.57
N GLU A 205 5.73 45.33 8.72
CA GLU A 205 5.30 46.05 9.93
C GLU A 205 6.39 46.95 10.51
N TRP A 206 7.64 46.47 10.51
CA TRP A 206 8.81 47.26 10.86
C TRP A 206 8.96 48.47 9.92
N ASP A 207 8.76 48.29 8.63
CA ASP A 207 8.84 49.36 7.64
C ASP A 207 7.68 50.37 7.76
N LYS A 208 6.46 49.94 8.08
CA LYS A 208 5.33 50.85 8.37
C LYS A 208 5.63 51.78 9.55
N THR A 209 6.27 51.25 10.58
CA THR A 209 6.66 52.03 11.76
C THR A 209 7.94 52.83 11.55
N ARG A 210 8.60 52.73 10.38
CA ARG A 210 9.84 53.43 10.03
C ARG A 210 9.68 54.93 10.11
N ASP A 211 8.65 55.51 9.49
CA ASP A 211 8.50 56.96 9.42
C ASP A 211 8.26 57.55 10.81
N MET A 212 7.47 56.88 11.65
CA MET A 212 7.27 57.25 13.07
C MET A 212 8.58 57.15 13.88
N ARG A 213 9.40 56.11 13.65
CA ARG A 213 10.72 56.01 14.30
C ARG A 213 11.67 57.10 13.82
N VAL A 214 11.69 57.40 12.52
CA VAL A 214 12.55 58.43 11.91
C VAL A 214 12.15 59.83 12.36
N THR A 215 10.85 60.14 12.44
CA THR A 215 10.38 61.44 12.97
C THR A 215 10.71 61.57 14.45
N SER A 216 10.43 60.56 15.26
CA SER A 216 10.80 60.54 16.69
C SER A 216 12.32 60.73 16.91
N TRP A 217 13.16 60.09 16.08
CA TRP A 217 14.61 60.27 16.12
C TRP A 217 15.05 61.68 15.70
N ARG A 218 14.45 62.24 14.63
CA ARG A 218 14.72 63.63 14.19
C ARG A 218 14.32 64.64 15.27
N ASP A 219 13.19 64.45 15.94
CA ASP A 219 12.73 65.30 17.04
C ASP A 219 13.67 65.22 18.26
N PHE A 220 14.18 64.02 18.58
CA PHE A 220 15.20 63.83 19.61
C PHE A 220 16.48 64.59 19.26
N GLN A 221 16.99 64.44 18.03
CA GLN A 221 18.19 65.12 17.56
C GLN A 221 18.01 66.65 17.58
N GLY A 222 16.84 67.14 17.15
CA GLY A 222 16.49 68.57 17.21
C GLY A 222 16.56 69.13 18.63
N LYS A 223 16.00 68.41 19.62
CA LYS A 223 16.04 68.79 21.05
C LYS A 223 17.46 68.76 21.63
N VAL A 224 18.32 67.85 21.15
CA VAL A 224 19.74 67.82 21.56
C VAL A 224 20.50 69.01 20.98
N SER A 225 20.22 69.40 19.73
CA SER A 225 20.89 70.52 19.06
C SER A 225 20.50 71.89 19.63
N THR A 226 19.28 72.07 20.12
CA THR A 226 18.83 73.34 20.72
C THR A 226 19.30 73.52 22.17
N LYS A 227 20.07 72.58 22.74
CA LYS A 227 20.51 72.56 24.16
C LYS A 227 19.37 72.75 25.18
N ASP A 228 18.13 72.46 24.79
CA ASP A 228 16.95 72.55 25.66
C ASP A 228 16.79 71.25 26.46
N PHE A 229 17.85 70.85 27.18
CA PHE A 229 17.88 69.61 27.94
C PHE A 229 17.36 69.84 29.36
N LYS A 230 16.05 70.08 29.52
CA LYS A 230 15.41 69.84 30.81
C LYS A 230 15.25 68.33 30.97
N LEU A 231 16.21 67.73 31.66
CA LEU A 231 16.25 66.33 32.08
C LEU A 231 15.12 66.06 33.09
N ARG A 232 13.86 66.17 32.65
CA ARG A 232 12.70 65.71 33.40
C ARG A 232 12.34 64.32 32.89
N THR A 233 12.79 63.36 33.70
CA THR A 233 12.25 62.00 33.81
C THR A 233 12.38 61.11 32.58
N PHE A 234 13.61 60.64 32.33
CA PHE A 234 13.74 59.20 32.14
C PHE A 234 13.35 58.56 33.48
N LYS A 235 12.10 58.13 33.62
CA LYS A 235 11.82 57.03 34.54
C LYS A 235 12.55 55.85 33.91
N THR A 236 13.62 55.40 34.55
CA THR A 236 14.14 54.06 34.33
C THR A 236 12.96 53.12 34.50
N VAL A 237 12.41 52.64 33.39
CA VAL A 237 11.57 51.45 33.43
C VAL A 237 12.54 50.37 33.85
N GLU A 238 12.52 50.02 35.14
CA GLU A 238 13.23 48.83 35.60
C GLU A 238 12.80 47.69 34.68
N PRO A 239 13.73 46.97 34.04
CA PRO A 239 13.37 45.82 33.24
C PRO A 239 12.71 44.82 34.19
N LYS A 240 11.38 44.76 34.15
CA LYS A 240 10.62 43.78 34.91
C LYS A 240 10.94 42.45 34.24
N ARG A 241 11.94 41.75 34.80
CA ARG A 241 12.35 40.43 34.35
C ARG A 241 11.10 39.57 34.39
N GLU A 242 10.61 39.20 33.22
CA GLU A 242 9.44 38.35 33.08
C GLU A 242 9.76 37.06 33.84
N GLN A 243 9.09 36.84 34.97
CA GLN A 243 9.23 35.59 35.69
C GLN A 243 8.51 34.54 34.85
N ARG A 244 9.30 33.77 34.11
CA ARG A 244 8.83 32.55 33.46
C ARG A 244 8.14 31.71 34.54
N THR A 245 6.84 31.48 34.39
CA THR A 245 6.10 30.59 35.29
C THR A 245 6.73 29.20 35.22
N ASP A 246 6.85 28.53 36.37
CA ASP A 246 7.49 27.20 36.54
C ASP A 246 6.96 26.12 35.57
N VAL A 247 5.79 26.35 34.96
CA VAL A 247 5.18 25.51 33.93
C VAL A 247 6.00 25.48 32.61
N ASP A 248 6.80 26.52 32.35
CA ASP A 248 7.66 26.64 31.15
C ASP A 248 9.09 26.10 31.39
N LEU A 249 9.35 25.57 32.59
CA LEU A 249 10.56 24.81 32.94
C LEU A 249 10.29 23.30 32.84
N GLY A 250 9.59 22.88 31.79
CA GLY A 250 9.60 21.48 31.38
C GLY A 250 11.05 21.04 31.16
N ARG A 251 11.60 20.28 32.14
CA ARG A 251 12.96 19.72 32.24
C ARG A 251 13.77 19.75 30.94
N HIS A 252 14.28 20.92 30.57
CA HIS A 252 15.46 20.97 29.72
C HIS A 252 16.62 20.74 30.68
N GLY A 253 17.00 19.46 30.80
CA GLY A 253 18.18 19.05 31.55
C GLY A 253 19.34 19.99 31.25
N THR A 254 20.06 20.33 32.31
CA THR A 254 21.17 21.29 32.23
C THR A 254 22.13 20.91 31.10
N ILE A 255 22.81 21.89 30.50
CA ILE A 255 23.81 21.63 29.44
C ILE A 255 24.85 20.58 29.92
N ALA A 256 25.14 20.53 31.22
CA ALA A 256 25.96 19.50 31.84
C ALA A 256 25.36 18.09 31.76
N GLU A 257 24.06 17.91 32.02
CA GLU A 257 23.33 16.64 31.86
C GLU A 257 23.20 16.21 30.38
N SER A 258 23.10 17.17 29.46
CA SER A 258 23.10 16.88 28.02
C SER A 258 24.47 16.40 27.51
N GLN A 259 25.57 16.87 28.11
CA GLN A 259 26.94 16.48 27.79
C GLN A 259 27.31 15.11 28.35
N THR A 260 26.84 14.77 29.57
CA THR A 260 27.00 13.42 30.14
C THR A 260 26.19 12.39 29.35
N SER A 261 24.93 12.70 29.01
CA SER A 261 24.09 11.85 28.15
C SER A 261 24.68 11.65 26.74
N ARG A 262 25.31 12.69 26.16
CA ARG A 262 25.97 12.59 24.84
C ARG A 262 27.26 11.77 24.90
N LYS A 263 28.04 11.86 25.98
CA LYS A 263 29.22 10.99 26.21
C LYS A 263 28.82 9.53 26.47
N GLU A 264 27.76 9.29 27.24
CA GLU A 264 27.22 7.94 27.47
C GLU A 264 26.62 7.32 26.20
N LYS A 265 25.87 8.11 25.40
CA LYS A 265 25.39 7.67 24.07
C LYS A 265 26.53 7.37 23.11
N ARG A 266 27.61 8.18 23.09
CA ARG A 266 28.81 7.87 22.28
C ARG A 266 29.53 6.60 22.77
N LYS A 267 29.65 6.36 24.08
CA LYS A 267 30.20 5.09 24.60
C LYS A 267 29.33 3.88 24.23
N LYS A 268 28.00 4.04 24.18
CA LYS A 268 27.05 2.99 23.79
C LYS A 268 27.09 2.69 22.28
N ILE A 269 27.37 3.69 21.45
CA ILE A 269 27.55 3.53 19.99
C ILE A 269 28.89 2.85 19.67
N ILE A 270 29.97 3.18 20.39
CA ILE A 270 31.28 2.55 20.19
C ILE A 270 31.27 1.05 20.58
N HIS A 271 30.39 0.64 21.50
CA HIS A 271 30.27 -0.76 21.91
C HIS A 271 29.39 -1.64 20.99
N GLN A 272 28.92 -1.11 19.85
CA GLN A 272 28.17 -1.89 18.84
C GLN A 272 29.00 -2.24 17.59
N GLU A 273 30.29 -1.89 17.56
CA GLU A 273 31.18 -2.31 16.46
C GLU A 273 31.67 -3.76 16.56
N THR A 274 31.31 -4.49 17.62
CA THR A 274 31.59 -5.94 17.75
C THR A 274 30.73 -6.81 16.83
N TYR A 275 29.74 -6.25 16.13
CA TYR A 275 28.93 -7.01 15.16
C TYR A 275 29.65 -7.24 13.80
N LYS A 276 30.82 -6.64 13.58
CA LYS A 276 31.60 -6.81 12.34
C LYS A 276 32.72 -7.86 12.40
N GLU A 277 32.98 -8.48 13.56
CA GLU A 277 34.06 -9.48 13.70
C GLU A 277 33.62 -10.93 13.45
N ASN A 278 32.32 -11.23 13.34
CA ASN A 278 31.81 -12.59 13.12
C ASN A 278 31.33 -12.88 11.68
N TRP A 279 31.72 -12.06 10.69
CA TRP A 279 31.54 -12.36 9.27
C TRP A 279 32.90 -12.63 8.59
N ARG A 280 33.42 -13.82 8.83
CA ARG A 280 34.29 -14.56 7.89
C ARG A 280 33.91 -16.02 7.91
#